data_AF-A0A522EVI4-F1
#
_entry.id   AF-A0A522EVI4-F1
#
_cell.length_a   1.000
_cell.length_b   1.000
_cell.length_c   1.000
_cell.angle_alpha   90.00
_cell.angle_beta   90.00
_cell.angle_gamma   90.00
#
_symmetry.space_group_name_H-M   'P 1'
#
loop_
_entity.id
_entity.type
_entity.pdbx_description
1 polymer ?
#
loop_
_entity_poly.entity_id
_entity_poly.type
_entity_poly.pdbx_seq_one_letter_code
_entity_poly.pdbx_strand_id
1 'polypeptide(L)'
;SGHASHQVGLDADIWFERQPGARRAPAERENPRLRSLVLPNDSGIDDSVFSQQHVLLLRTAAEMPNLDRMFVNKWIKQRICNTATGNRSWLRKLVPWYGHDEHFHVRLYCPPGNPQCQPQAAYSDDDGCGEALESWFRKAPPTPPPPGPPKPYRPKLPAACQAVLNAR
;
A
#
# COMPACT_ATOMS: atom_id res chain seq x y z
N SER A 1 -7.34 -14.69 -2.73
CA SER A 1 -6.32 -14.56 -1.66
C SER A 1 -5.52 -13.32 -1.98
N GLY A 2 -5.60 -12.30 -1.13
CA GLY A 2 -5.03 -10.94 -1.30
C GLY A 2 -3.94 -10.65 -0.27
N HIS A 3 -3.57 -9.38 -0.12
CA HIS A 3 -2.48 -8.88 0.74
C HIS A 3 -2.26 -9.64 2.06
N ALA A 4 -1.00 -9.79 2.48
CA ALA A 4 -0.63 -10.48 3.73
C ALA A 4 -1.13 -9.78 5.01
N SER A 5 -1.54 -8.51 4.91
CA SER A 5 -2.13 -7.68 5.96
C SER A 5 -3.65 -7.90 6.10
N HIS A 6 -4.44 -6.88 6.47
CA HIS A 6 -5.90 -6.92 6.60
C HIS A 6 -6.43 -7.81 7.73
N GLN A 7 -5.65 -8.02 8.78
CA GLN A 7 -6.00 -8.94 9.87
C GLN A 7 -6.61 -8.25 11.10
N VAL A 8 -6.40 -6.95 11.25
CA VAL A 8 -6.71 -6.21 12.49
C VAL A 8 -7.66 -5.03 12.30
N GLY A 9 -8.29 -4.91 11.12
CA GLY A 9 -9.26 -3.85 10.83
C GLY A 9 -8.67 -2.43 10.68
N LEU A 10 -7.37 -2.32 10.45
CA LEU A 10 -6.65 -1.05 10.25
C LEU A 10 -6.13 -0.86 8.83
N ASP A 11 -6.54 -1.73 7.92
CA ASP A 11 -6.09 -1.77 6.55
C ASP A 11 -7.28 -1.66 5.61
N ALA A 12 -7.10 -0.97 4.49
CA ALA A 12 -8.08 -0.96 3.41
C ALA A 12 -7.38 -0.78 2.06
N ASP A 13 -7.93 -1.39 1.02
CA ASP A 13 -7.48 -1.18 -0.35
C ASP A 13 -8.48 -0.24 -1.02
N ILE A 14 -7.95 0.81 -1.65
CA ILE A 14 -8.74 1.84 -2.33
C ILE A 14 -8.31 1.86 -3.79
N TRP A 15 -9.24 1.52 -4.69
CA TRP A 15 -9.00 1.59 -6.13
C TRP A 15 -8.74 3.03 -6.59
N PHE A 16 -7.84 3.19 -7.55
CA PHE A 16 -7.63 4.48 -8.23
C PHE A 16 -8.80 4.84 -9.14
N GLU A 17 -9.50 3.83 -9.67
CA GLU A 17 -10.66 4.02 -10.53
C GLU A 17 -11.80 4.70 -9.77
N ARG A 18 -12.10 5.95 -10.16
CA ARG A 18 -13.27 6.68 -9.65
C ARG A 18 -14.50 6.27 -10.43
N GLN A 19 -15.63 6.16 -9.74
CA GLN A 19 -16.93 5.97 -10.37
C GLN A 19 -17.70 7.30 -10.36
N PRO A 20 -17.64 8.09 -11.44
CA PRO A 20 -18.54 9.23 -11.57
C PRO A 20 -19.98 8.75 -11.82
N GLY A 21 -20.96 9.44 -11.24
CA GLY A 21 -22.37 9.21 -11.53
C GLY A 21 -23.08 8.26 -10.56
N ALA A 22 -24.06 7.53 -11.09
CA ALA A 22 -24.96 6.69 -10.30
C ALA A 22 -24.23 5.50 -9.66
N ARG A 23 -24.78 5.03 -8.53
CA ARG A 23 -24.26 3.85 -7.84
C ARG A 23 -24.33 2.62 -8.76
N ARG A 24 -23.20 1.93 -8.92
CA ARG A 24 -23.10 0.66 -9.65
C ARG A 24 -24.11 -0.37 -9.15
N ALA A 25 -24.61 -1.19 -10.07
CA ALA A 25 -25.39 -2.37 -9.70
C ALA A 25 -24.53 -3.31 -8.83
N PRO A 26 -25.12 -4.11 -7.94
CA PRO A 26 -24.37 -5.02 -7.08
C PRO A 26 -23.36 -5.89 -7.87
N ALA A 27 -23.78 -6.47 -8.99
CA ALA A 27 -22.91 -7.32 -9.82
C ALA A 27 -21.66 -6.59 -10.36
N GLU A 28 -21.78 -5.30 -10.70
CA GLU A 28 -20.67 -4.48 -11.21
C GLU A 28 -19.71 -4.01 -10.11
N ARG A 29 -20.16 -4.05 -8.84
CA ARG A 29 -19.31 -3.81 -7.67
C ARG A 29 -18.48 -5.03 -7.30
N GLU A 30 -19.03 -6.23 -7.50
CA GLU A 30 -18.31 -7.49 -7.23
C GLU A 30 -17.23 -7.77 -8.30
N ASN A 31 -17.39 -7.23 -9.52
CA ASN A 31 -16.45 -7.43 -10.63
C ASN A 31 -16.10 -6.10 -11.31
N PRO A 32 -15.41 -5.18 -10.62
CA PRO A 32 -15.06 -3.91 -11.20
C PRO A 32 -14.01 -4.07 -12.30
N ARG A 33 -14.15 -3.28 -13.37
CA ARG A 33 -13.03 -3.02 -14.27
C ARG A 33 -12.12 -1.98 -13.64
N LEU A 34 -10.89 -2.37 -13.36
CA LEU A 34 -9.85 -1.53 -12.77
C LEU A 34 -8.77 -1.30 -13.82
N ARG A 35 -8.28 -0.07 -13.91
CA ARG A 35 -7.16 0.27 -14.80
C ARG A 35 -5.91 0.42 -13.97
N SER A 36 -4.85 -0.28 -14.38
CA SER A 36 -3.51 -0.03 -13.84
C SER A 36 -3.05 1.37 -14.26
N LEU A 37 -2.38 2.07 -13.34
CA LEU A 37 -1.67 3.32 -13.62
C LEU A 37 -0.28 3.07 -14.22
N VAL A 38 0.16 1.81 -14.31
CA VAL A 38 1.50 1.39 -14.72
C VAL A 38 1.40 0.58 -16.01
N LEU A 39 2.40 0.71 -16.89
CA LEU A 39 2.44 -0.03 -18.14
C LEU A 39 2.56 -1.55 -17.89
N PRO A 40 1.95 -2.41 -18.74
CA PRO A 40 1.94 -3.87 -18.53
C PRO A 40 3.30 -4.54 -18.47
N ASN A 41 4.34 -3.89 -19.01
CA ASN A 41 5.72 -4.36 -19.03
C ASN A 41 6.55 -3.85 -17.82
N ASP A 42 5.92 -3.22 -16.82
CA ASP A 42 6.57 -2.61 -15.65
C ASP A 42 7.68 -1.61 -16.02
N SER A 43 7.54 -0.90 -17.15
CA SER A 43 8.56 0.05 -17.62
C SER A 43 8.27 1.52 -17.29
N GLY A 44 7.16 1.82 -16.61
CA GLY A 44 6.78 3.19 -16.32
C GLY A 44 5.30 3.38 -16.02
N ILE A 45 4.92 4.63 -15.79
CA ILE A 45 3.51 5.06 -15.70
C ILE A 45 2.84 5.01 -17.08
N ASP A 46 1.57 4.61 -17.11
CA ASP A 46 0.70 4.81 -18.27
C ASP A 46 0.09 6.22 -18.25
N ASP A 47 0.63 7.12 -19.08
CA ASP A 47 0.18 8.51 -19.20
C ASP A 47 -1.23 8.68 -19.77
N SER A 48 -1.81 7.64 -20.38
CA SER A 48 -3.20 7.67 -20.84
C SER A 48 -4.21 7.50 -19.70
N VAL A 49 -3.76 6.97 -18.55
CA VAL A 49 -4.59 6.72 -17.37
C VAL A 49 -4.19 7.65 -16.22
N PHE A 50 -2.89 7.75 -15.92
CA PHE A 50 -2.39 8.56 -14.82
C PHE A 50 -2.72 10.05 -15.03
N SER A 51 -3.24 10.70 -13.99
CA SER A 51 -3.69 12.08 -14.06
C SER A 51 -3.66 12.72 -12.68
N GLN A 52 -3.79 14.05 -12.64
CA GLN A 52 -3.71 14.82 -11.41
C GLN A 52 -4.72 14.38 -10.34
N GLN A 53 -5.85 13.78 -10.73
CA GLN A 53 -6.82 13.22 -9.80
C GLN A 53 -6.22 12.17 -8.86
N HIS A 54 -5.30 11.33 -9.35
CA HIS A 54 -4.66 10.28 -8.55
C HIS A 54 -3.69 10.87 -7.54
N VAL A 55 -2.97 11.93 -7.94
CA VAL A 55 -2.08 12.69 -7.04
C VAL A 55 -2.89 13.33 -5.92
N LEU A 56 -4.02 13.96 -6.25
CA LEU A 56 -4.91 14.57 -5.26
C LEU A 56 -5.50 13.54 -4.30
N LEU A 57 -5.97 12.39 -4.82
CA LEU A 57 -6.49 11.30 -4.00
C LEU A 57 -5.46 10.80 -2.97
N LEU A 58 -4.25 10.50 -3.44
CA LEU A 58 -3.16 10.04 -2.57
C LEU A 58 -2.76 11.10 -1.55
N ARG A 59 -2.66 12.37 -1.97
CA ARG A 59 -2.32 13.46 -1.07
C ARG A 59 -3.38 13.64 0.02
N THR A 60 -4.66 13.69 -0.36
CA THR A 60 -5.76 13.81 0.59
C THR A 60 -5.75 12.67 1.60
N ALA A 61 -5.53 11.43 1.16
CA ALA A 61 -5.39 10.29 2.07
C ALA A 61 -4.17 10.44 3.00
N ALA A 62 -2.99 10.79 2.46
CA ALA A 62 -1.77 10.95 3.24
C ALA A 62 -1.86 12.05 4.32
N GLU A 63 -2.61 13.12 4.05
CA GLU A 63 -2.83 14.22 4.97
C GLU A 63 -3.84 13.89 6.09
N MET A 64 -4.54 12.74 6.02
CA MET A 64 -5.43 12.32 7.10
C MET A 64 -4.65 12.02 8.39
N PRO A 65 -5.13 12.49 9.56
CA PRO A 65 -4.38 12.41 10.82
C PRO A 65 -4.17 10.97 11.30
N ASN A 66 -5.13 10.08 11.02
CA ASN A 66 -5.10 8.69 11.49
C ASN A 66 -4.38 7.73 10.53
N LEU A 67 -3.94 8.21 9.36
CA LEU A 67 -3.23 7.39 8.39
C LEU A 67 -1.75 7.30 8.76
N ASP A 68 -1.25 6.07 8.93
CA ASP A 68 0.17 5.78 9.15
C ASP A 68 0.93 5.83 7.83
N ARG A 69 0.62 4.91 6.91
CA ARG A 69 1.27 4.80 5.59
C ARG A 69 0.30 4.31 4.52
N MET A 70 0.73 4.45 3.28
CA MET A 70 0.09 3.84 2.13
C MET A 70 1.12 3.08 1.30
N PHE A 71 0.72 1.93 0.77
CA PHE A 71 1.51 1.24 -0.24
C PHE A 71 1.02 1.57 -1.64
N VAL A 72 1.97 1.92 -2.50
CA VAL A 72 1.73 2.28 -3.91
C VAL A 72 2.79 1.63 -4.79
N ASN A 73 2.54 1.48 -6.09
CA ASN A 73 3.57 1.04 -7.00
C ASN A 73 4.78 2.00 -7.05
N LYS A 74 5.99 1.47 -7.26
CA LYS A 74 7.24 2.24 -7.40
C LYS A 74 7.16 3.34 -8.47
N TRP A 75 6.53 3.07 -9.62
CA TRP A 75 6.40 4.04 -10.71
C TRP A 75 5.44 5.18 -10.36
N ILE A 76 4.38 4.90 -9.59
CA ILE A 76 3.46 5.92 -9.05
C ILE A 76 4.22 6.84 -8.09
N LYS A 77 4.95 6.26 -7.14
CA LYS A 77 5.80 7.01 -6.21
C LYS A 77 6.82 7.88 -6.96
N GLN A 78 7.52 7.31 -7.93
CA GLN A 78 8.51 8.03 -8.73
C GLN A 78 7.90 9.20 -9.50
N ARG A 79 6.76 8.99 -10.18
CA ARG A 79 6.07 10.05 -10.91
C ARG A 79 5.69 11.21 -10.00
N ILE A 80 5.16 10.92 -8.82
CA ILE A 80 4.78 11.95 -7.84
C ILE A 80 6.04 12.64 -7.30
N CYS A 81 7.10 11.90 -6.97
CA CYS A 81 8.37 12.46 -6.55
C CYS A 81 8.94 13.46 -7.57
N ASN A 82 8.82 13.17 -8.86
CA ASN A 82 9.33 14.02 -9.93
C ASN A 82 8.47 15.27 -10.21
N THR A 83 7.19 15.26 -9.82
CA THR A 83 6.22 16.30 -10.21
C THR A 83 5.66 17.10 -9.05
N ALA A 84 5.74 16.60 -7.81
CA ALA A 84 5.20 17.28 -6.64
C ALA A 84 6.00 18.55 -6.32
N THR A 85 5.30 19.67 -6.15
CA THR A 85 5.87 20.97 -5.79
C THR A 85 5.33 21.44 -4.44
N GLY A 86 5.98 22.45 -3.84
CA GLY A 86 5.59 23.00 -2.55
C GLY A 86 5.83 22.05 -1.38
N ASN A 87 4.84 21.92 -0.48
CA ASN A 87 4.96 21.02 0.67
C ASN A 87 4.87 19.55 0.25
N ARG A 88 5.97 18.81 0.47
CA ARG A 88 6.16 17.40 0.10
C ARG A 88 6.15 16.45 1.31
N SER A 89 5.88 16.94 2.52
CA SER A 89 5.95 16.11 3.73
C SER A 89 5.03 14.89 3.70
N TRP A 90 3.91 14.96 2.96
CA TRP A 90 2.97 13.86 2.78
C TRP A 90 3.54 12.68 1.99
N LEU A 91 4.57 12.91 1.16
CA LEU A 91 5.17 11.87 0.33
C LEU A 91 5.80 10.76 1.17
N ARG A 92 6.32 11.07 2.36
CA ARG A 92 6.95 10.06 3.24
C ARG A 92 6.03 8.89 3.58
N LYS A 93 4.71 9.11 3.55
CA LYS A 93 3.70 8.09 3.80
C LYS A 93 3.43 7.20 2.59
N LEU A 94 3.84 7.58 1.38
CA LEU A 94 3.73 6.75 0.17
C LEU A 94 4.96 5.84 0.10
N VAL A 95 4.79 4.61 0.54
CA VAL A 95 5.83 3.57 0.58
C VAL A 95 5.68 2.68 -0.65
N PRO A 96 6.73 2.52 -1.49
CA PRO A 96 6.64 1.61 -2.62
C PRO A 96 6.38 0.16 -2.17
N TRP A 97 5.57 -0.56 -2.94
CA TRP A 97 5.36 -2.00 -2.79
C TRP A 97 5.05 -2.66 -4.13
N TYR A 98 5.27 -3.98 -4.23
CA TYR A 98 4.95 -4.75 -5.44
C TYR A 98 3.44 -4.73 -5.72
N GLY A 99 3.05 -4.68 -6.99
CA GLY A 99 1.65 -4.48 -7.41
C GLY A 99 1.21 -3.04 -7.16
N HIS A 100 0.07 -2.86 -6.50
CA HIS A 100 -0.46 -1.53 -6.07
C HIS A 100 -0.49 -0.49 -7.19
N ASP A 101 -0.80 -0.95 -8.40
CA ASP A 101 -0.84 -0.18 -9.63
C ASP A 101 -2.28 0.16 -10.05
N GLU A 102 -3.26 -0.63 -9.64
CA GLU A 102 -4.71 -0.34 -9.79
C GLU A 102 -5.39 0.15 -8.49
N HIS A 103 -4.74 -0.04 -7.35
CA HIS A 103 -5.16 0.42 -6.02
C HIS A 103 -3.97 0.89 -5.20
N PHE A 104 -4.26 1.62 -4.12
CA PHE A 104 -3.33 1.82 -3.03
C PHE A 104 -3.88 1.20 -1.75
N HIS A 105 -2.96 0.72 -0.93
CA HIS A 105 -3.30 0.12 0.36
C HIS A 105 -3.08 1.18 1.43
N VAL A 106 -4.10 1.50 2.21
CA VAL A 106 -3.98 2.38 3.38
C VAL A 106 -3.79 1.54 4.64
N ARG A 107 -2.98 2.07 5.56
CA ARG A 107 -2.83 1.55 6.91
C ARG A 107 -3.01 2.69 7.91
N LEU A 108 -3.85 2.46 8.90
CA LEU A 108 -4.10 3.41 9.99
C LEU A 108 -3.16 3.15 11.17
N TYR A 109 -2.96 4.17 11.99
CA TYR A 109 -2.30 4.01 13.29
C TYR A 109 -3.08 3.08 14.21
N CYS A 110 -2.36 2.42 15.11
CA CYS A 110 -2.99 1.75 16.24
C CYS A 110 -3.86 2.73 17.03
N PRO A 111 -5.11 2.37 17.36
CA PRO A 111 -5.98 3.22 18.17
C PRO A 111 -5.33 3.57 19.52
N PRO A 112 -5.41 4.83 19.98
CA PRO A 112 -4.88 5.23 21.27
C PRO A 112 -5.45 4.35 22.40
N GLY A 113 -4.57 3.92 23.31
CA GLY A 113 -4.97 3.12 24.47
C GLY A 113 -5.22 1.64 24.19
N ASN A 114 -4.96 1.12 22.97
CA ASN A 114 -5.01 -0.31 22.70
C ASN A 114 -3.62 -0.96 22.89
N PRO A 115 -3.35 -1.64 24.04
CA PRO A 115 -2.04 -2.23 24.31
C PRO A 115 -1.75 -3.49 23.49
N GLN A 116 -2.75 -4.04 22.80
CA GLN A 116 -2.62 -5.25 21.99
C GLN A 116 -2.36 -4.94 20.51
N CYS A 117 -2.45 -3.67 20.11
CA CYS A 117 -2.11 -3.25 18.76
C CYS A 117 -0.62 -2.93 18.66
N GLN A 118 0.08 -3.55 17.72
CA GLN A 118 1.50 -3.31 17.47
C GLN A 118 1.68 -2.42 16.25
N PRO A 119 2.34 -1.25 16.38
CA PRO A 119 2.64 -0.41 15.23
C PRO A 119 3.69 -1.06 14.33
N GLN A 120 3.69 -0.71 13.04
CA GLN A 120 4.74 -1.12 12.13
C GLN A 120 6.04 -0.33 12.33
N ALA A 121 7.14 -0.88 11.82
CA ALA A 121 8.40 -0.15 11.73
C ALA A 121 8.23 1.17 10.97
N ALA A 122 8.89 2.22 11.44
CA ALA A 122 8.85 3.53 10.80
C ALA A 122 9.31 3.47 9.33
N TYR A 123 8.72 4.31 8.49
CA TYR A 123 9.22 4.61 7.15
C TYR A 123 10.25 5.75 7.21
N SER A 124 10.82 6.10 6.06
CA SER A 124 11.86 7.13 5.96
C SER A 124 11.47 8.45 6.63
N ASP A 125 12.46 9.13 7.22
CA ASP A 125 12.27 10.43 7.85
C ASP A 125 12.18 11.58 6.84
N ASP A 126 12.67 11.35 5.62
CA ASP A 126 12.54 12.25 4.46
C ASP A 126 11.26 11.97 3.65
N ASP A 127 11.17 12.57 2.46
CA ASP A 127 10.02 12.39 1.56
C ASP A 127 9.99 11.02 0.86
N GLY A 128 10.98 10.16 1.11
CA GLY A 128 11.11 8.81 0.57
C GLY A 128 11.38 8.76 -0.93
N CYS A 129 11.82 9.87 -1.55
CA CYS A 129 12.09 9.94 -2.99
C CYS A 129 13.56 9.67 -3.37
N GLY A 130 14.46 9.56 -2.39
CA GLY A 130 15.87 9.20 -2.60
C GLY A 130 16.11 7.70 -2.54
N GLU A 131 17.11 7.28 -1.77
CA GLU A 131 17.57 5.88 -1.67
C GLU A 131 16.45 4.87 -1.40
N ALA A 132 15.47 5.24 -0.55
CA ALA A 132 14.32 4.42 -0.24
C ALA A 132 13.51 4.02 -1.48
N LEU A 133 13.38 4.92 -2.47
CA LEU A 133 12.73 4.65 -3.76
C LEU A 133 13.69 3.98 -4.74
N GLU A 134 14.93 4.47 -4.86
CA GLU A 134 15.91 3.97 -5.83
C GLU A 134 16.25 2.48 -5.61
N SER A 135 16.22 2.01 -4.37
CA SER A 135 16.36 0.58 -4.05
C SER A 135 15.35 -0.33 -4.76
N TRP A 136 14.15 0.15 -5.11
CA TRP A 136 13.11 -0.62 -5.80
C TRP A 136 13.38 -0.83 -7.30
N PHE A 137 14.33 -0.08 -7.86
CA PHE A 137 14.76 -0.24 -9.25
C PHE A 137 16.02 -1.09 -9.39
N ARG A 138 16.71 -1.38 -8.28
CA ARG A 138 17.89 -2.23 -8.27
C ARG A 138 17.48 -3.70 -8.25
N LYS A 139 18.20 -4.51 -9.03
CA LYS A 139 18.12 -5.96 -8.89
C LYS A 139 18.69 -6.33 -7.52
N ALA A 140 17.89 -6.98 -6.68
CA ALA A 140 18.37 -7.49 -5.41
C ALA A 140 19.57 -8.43 -5.67
N PRO A 141 20.66 -8.31 -4.90
CA PRO A 141 21.77 -9.24 -5.01
C PRO A 141 21.26 -10.67 -4.75
N PRO A 142 21.73 -11.68 -5.52
CA PRO A 142 21.32 -13.06 -5.30
C PRO A 142 21.70 -13.46 -3.87
N THR A 143 20.70 -13.76 -3.05
CA THR A 143 20.89 -14.31 -1.72
C THR A 143 20.82 -15.83 -1.82
N PRO A 144 21.89 -16.57 -1.49
CA PRO A 144 21.83 -18.03 -1.48
C PRO A 144 20.77 -18.47 -0.46
N PRO A 145 19.97 -19.50 -0.78
CA PRO A 145 18.94 -19.97 0.14
C PRO A 145 19.61 -20.43 1.45
N PRO A 146 18.96 -20.18 2.61
CA PRO A 146 19.46 -20.71 3.87
C PRO A 146 19.57 -22.24 3.78
N PRO A 147 20.59 -22.86 4.40
CA PRO A 147 20.78 -24.30 4.34
C PRO A 147 19.60 -25.05 4.97
N GLY A 148 19.13 -26.10 4.28
CA GLY A 148 18.07 -26.99 4.73
C GLY A 148 16.70 -26.73 4.07
N PRO A 149 15.71 -27.60 4.32
CA PRO A 149 14.37 -27.41 3.78
C PRO A 149 13.73 -26.15 4.39
N PRO A 150 12.98 -25.36 3.61
CA PRO A 150 12.29 -24.18 4.13
C PRO A 150 11.37 -24.60 5.27
N LYS A 151 11.59 -24.02 6.46
CA LYS A 151 10.67 -24.20 7.58
C LYS A 151 9.33 -23.58 7.19
N PRO A 152 8.20 -24.29 7.36
CA PRO A 152 6.89 -23.70 7.09
C PRO A 152 6.72 -22.47 7.98
N TYR A 153 6.46 -21.31 7.38
CA TYR A 153 6.12 -20.12 8.14
C TYR A 153 4.77 -20.35 8.83
N ARG A 154 4.79 -20.43 10.16
CA ARG A 154 3.59 -20.50 10.99
C ARG A 154 3.52 -19.22 11.82
N PRO A 155 2.74 -18.20 11.41
CA PRO A 155 2.58 -17.01 12.22
C PRO A 155 2.00 -17.42 13.58
N LYS A 156 2.62 -16.96 14.67
CA LYS A 156 2.07 -17.17 16.01
C LYS A 156 0.87 -16.26 16.16
N LEU A 157 -0.33 -16.83 16.29
CA LEU A 157 -1.53 -16.04 16.59
C LEU A 157 -1.37 -15.35 17.95
N PRO A 158 -1.76 -14.07 18.06
CA PRO A 158 -1.88 -13.41 19.36
C PRO A 158 -2.82 -14.21 20.29
N ALA A 159 -2.53 -14.22 21.59
CA ALA A 159 -3.30 -14.99 22.58
C ALA A 159 -4.80 -14.65 22.56
N ALA A 160 -5.14 -13.38 22.37
CA ALA A 160 -6.53 -12.92 22.23
C ALA A 160 -7.22 -13.52 20.99
N CYS A 161 -6.53 -13.60 19.85
CA CYS A 161 -7.06 -14.22 18.63
C CYS A 161 -7.25 -15.72 18.80
N GLN A 162 -6.34 -16.40 19.51
CA GLN A 162 -6.47 -17.82 19.83
C GLN A 162 -7.68 -18.09 20.74
N ALA A 163 -7.97 -17.18 21.68
CA ALA A 163 -9.15 -17.29 22.53
C ALA A 163 -10.46 -17.21 21.73
N VAL A 164 -10.54 -16.30 20.75
CA VAL A 164 -11.69 -16.21 19.83
C VAL A 164 -11.84 -17.49 19.00
N LEU A 165 -10.74 -18.00 18.44
CA LEU A 165 -10.76 -19.24 17.65
C LEU A 165 -11.23 -20.46 18.46
N ASN A 166 -10.92 -20.48 19.76
CA ASN A 166 -11.27 -21.58 20.66
C ASN A 166 -12.63 -21.39 21.35
N ALA A 167 -13.27 -20.21 21.23
CA ALA A 167 -14.58 -19.96 21.78
C ALA A 167 -15.60 -20.81 21.01
N ARG A 168 -16.20 -21.78 21.70
CA ARG A 168 -17.30 -22.62 21.19
C ARG A 168 -18.63 -22.04 21.62
#